data_AF-A0A9W5R5Y8-F1
#
_entry.id   AF-A0A9W5R5Y8-F1
#
_cell.length_a   1.000
_cell.length_b   1.000
_cell.length_c   1.000
_cell.angle_alpha   90.00
_cell.angle_beta   90.00
_cell.angle_gamma   90.00
#
_symmetry.space_group_name_H-M   'P 1'
#
loop_
_entity.id
_entity.type
_entity.pdbx_description
1 polymer ?
#
loop_
_entity_poly.entity_id
_entity_poly.type
_entity_poly.pdbx_seq_one_letter_code
_entity_poly.pdbx_strand_id
1 'polypeptide(L)' 'MCVKQGEASVTSLVSAFSRAYHSEFDNPKIFDDYVAKEFISPKECFVQAAIPEKCRKNSRGAQLL' A
#
# COMPACT_ATOMS: atom_id res chain seq x y z
N MET A 1 0.46 26.28 -4.63
CA MET A 1 0.99 25.02 -5.21
C MET A 1 -0.05 24.53 -6.21
N CYS A 2 0.20 24.65 -7.51
CA CYS A 2 -0.72 24.17 -8.54
C CYS A 2 -0.46 22.67 -8.76
N VAL A 3 -1.42 21.82 -8.39
CA VAL A 3 -1.35 20.38 -8.70
C VAL A 3 -1.73 20.24 -10.17
N LYS A 4 -0.82 19.68 -10.99
CA LYS A 4 -1.14 19.32 -12.37
C LYS A 4 -2.22 18.24 -12.33
N GLN A 5 -3.34 18.45 -13.03
CA GLN A 5 -4.42 17.47 -13.07
C GLN A 5 -3.89 16.14 -13.62
N GLY A 6 -3.99 15.07 -12.83
CA GLY A 6 -3.50 13.73 -13.17
C GLY A 6 -2.08 13.39 -12.69
N GLU A 7 -1.37 14.31 -12.05
CA GLU A 7 -0.03 14.05 -11.49
C GLU A 7 -0.06 14.15 -9.95
N ALA A 8 0.20 13.01 -9.29
CA ALA A 8 0.44 12.99 -7.85
C ALA A 8 1.93 13.25 -7.56
N SER A 9 2.22 14.05 -6.53
CA SER A 9 3.59 14.16 -6.05
C SER A 9 4.05 12.85 -5.43
N VAL A 10 5.37 12.61 -5.42
CA VAL A 10 5.95 11.43 -4.75
C VAL A 10 5.52 11.36 -3.29
N THR A 11 5.51 12.51 -2.59
CA THR A 11 5.05 12.58 -1.19
C THR A 11 3.57 12.20 -1.05
N SER A 12 2.72 12.61 -2.00
CA SER A 12 1.30 12.25 -2.03
C SER A 12 1.11 10.75 -2.22
N LEU A 13 1.87 10.15 -3.15
CA LEU A 13 1.84 8.71 -3.42
C LEU A 13 2.29 7.90 -2.20
N VAL A 14 3.42 8.26 -1.58
CA VAL A 14 3.93 7.58 -0.38
C VAL A 14 2.92 7.68 0.77
N SER A 15 2.33 8.86 0.96
CA SER A 15 1.35 9.08 2.04
C SER A 15 0.06 8.27 1.81
N ALA A 16 -0.47 8.25 0.58
CA ALA A 16 -1.65 7.46 0.24
C ALA A 16 -1.37 5.96 0.41
N PHE A 17 -0.20 5.49 -0.04
CA PHE A 17 0.20 4.11 0.08
C PHE A 17 0.24 3.64 1.54
N SER A 18 0.90 4.39 2.43
CA SER A 18 0.96 4.04 3.84
C SER A 18 -0.43 3.91 4.46
N ARG A 19 -1.37 4.81 4.12
CA ARG A 19 -2.75 4.75 4.63
C ARG A 19 -3.51 3.52 4.12
N ALA A 20 -3.39 3.19 2.83
CA ALA A 20 -4.01 2.00 2.25
C ALA A 20 -3.45 0.71 2.88
N TYR A 21 -2.14 0.65 3.10
CA TYR A 21 -1.48 -0.49 3.76
C TYR A 21 -2.02 -0.70 5.18
N HIS A 22 -2.05 0.34 6.01
CA HIS A 22 -2.56 0.23 7.37
C HIS A 22 -4.05 -0.15 7.42
N SER A 23 -4.87 0.40 6.52
CA SER A 23 -6.30 0.03 6.42
C SER A 23 -6.51 -1.46 6.10
N GLU A 24 -5.65 -2.06 5.27
CA GLU A 24 -5.77 -3.48 4.88
C GLU A 24 -5.11 -4.46 5.85
N PHE A 25 -3.98 -4.09 6.46
CA PHE A 25 -3.12 -5.05 7.18
C PHE A 25 -3.05 -4.87 8.69
N ASP A 26 -3.43 -3.71 9.23
CA ASP A 26 -3.40 -3.52 10.69
C ASP A 26 -4.50 -4.34 11.37
N ASN A 27 -4.15 -4.98 12.48
CA ASN A 27 -5.10 -5.61 13.39
C ASN A 27 -4.58 -5.55 14.85
N PRO A 28 -5.26 -4.85 15.77
CA PRO A 28 -6.50 -4.10 15.57
C PRO A 28 -6.27 -2.84 14.73
N LYS A 29 -7.27 -2.47 13.91
CA LYS A 29 -7.21 -1.24 13.12
C LYS A 29 -7.25 -0.02 14.04
N ILE A 30 -6.16 0.73 14.09
CA ILE A 30 -6.11 2.02 14.81
C ILE A 30 -6.68 3.14 13.91
N PHE A 31 -6.50 3.01 12.60
CA PHE A 31 -6.97 3.95 11.60
C PHE A 31 -7.39 3.19 10.33
N ASP A 32 -8.57 3.49 9.79
CA ASP A 32 -9.14 2.80 8.63
C ASP A 32 -9.49 3.78 7.50
N ASP A 33 -8.52 4.06 6.63
CA ASP A 33 -8.71 4.84 5.39
C ASP A 33 -8.94 3.90 4.21
N TYR A 34 -10.14 3.31 4.20
CA TYR A 34 -10.55 2.34 3.18
C TYR A 34 -10.69 2.94 1.77
N VAL A 35 -10.73 4.26 1.65
CA VAL A 35 -10.84 4.98 0.36
C VAL A 35 -9.45 5.18 -0.26
N ALA A 36 -8.37 5.17 0.53
CA ALA A 36 -7.01 5.35 0.03
C ALA A 36 -6.65 4.42 -1.14
N LYS A 37 -7.14 3.16 -1.11
CA LYS A 37 -6.94 2.18 -2.19
C LYS A 37 -7.60 2.57 -3.51
N GLU A 38 -8.64 3.41 -3.50
CA GLU A 38 -9.35 3.87 -4.70
C GLU A 38 -8.63 5.03 -5.38
N PHE A 39 -7.79 5.76 -4.64
CA PHE A 39 -7.00 6.89 -5.15
C PHE A 39 -5.65 6.49 -5.74
N ILE A 40 -5.21 5.25 -5.51
CA ILE A 40 -3.94 4.74 -6.02
C ILE A 40 -4.26 3.77 -7.14
N SER A 41 -3.72 4.00 -8.33
CA SER A 41 -3.92 3.03 -9.41
C SER A 41 -3.27 1.69 -9.04
N PRO A 42 -3.76 0.54 -9.53
CA PRO A 42 -3.08 -0.75 -9.32
C PRO A 42 -1.62 -0.74 -9.76
N LYS A 43 -1.28 0.16 -10.70
CA LYS A 43 0.10 0.36 -11.15
C LYS A 43 0.97 1.10 -10.13
N GLU A 44 0.43 2.07 -9.44
CA GLU A 44 1.14 2.79 -8.36
C GLU A 44 1.13 1.99 -7.06
N CYS A 45 0.11 1.14 -6.90
CA CYS A 45 0.05 0.08 -5.90
C CYS A 45 0.80 -1.19 -6.34
N PHE A 46 1.70 -1.15 -7.34
CA PHE A 46 2.48 -2.35 -7.72
C PHE A 46 3.35 -2.90 -6.58
N VAL A 47 3.47 -2.17 -5.46
CA VAL A 47 4.05 -2.70 -4.22
C VAL A 47 3.24 -3.90 -3.68
N GLN A 48 1.95 -4.04 -4.01
CA GLN A 48 1.17 -5.23 -3.66
C GLN A 48 1.54 -6.47 -4.49
N ALA A 49 2.13 -6.28 -5.67
CA ALA A 49 2.75 -7.35 -6.46
C ALA A 49 4.26 -7.50 -6.20
N ALA A 50 4.88 -6.51 -5.55
CA ALA A 50 6.29 -6.49 -5.16
C ALA A 50 6.52 -6.60 -3.65
N ILE A 51 5.53 -7.02 -2.87
CA ILE A 51 5.82 -7.98 -1.81
C ILE A 51 6.00 -9.29 -2.56
N PRO A 52 7.23 -9.68 -2.93
CA PRO A 52 7.41 -11.01 -3.48
C PRO A 52 6.82 -11.96 -2.45
N GLU A 53 6.18 -13.06 -2.87
CA GLU A 53 5.88 -14.17 -1.97
C GLU A 53 7.09 -14.57 -1.09
N LYS A 54 8.32 -14.22 -1.52
CA LYS A 54 9.56 -14.37 -0.77
C LYS A 54 9.66 -13.55 0.52
N CYS A 55 8.90 -12.47 0.71
CA CYS A 55 8.83 -11.78 2.01
C CYS A 55 7.77 -12.40 2.94
N ARG A 56 6.90 -13.31 2.45
CA ARG A 56 5.97 -14.09 3.29
C ARG A 56 6.58 -15.40 3.80
N LYS A 57 7.73 -15.81 3.28
CA LYS A 57 8.41 -17.05 3.66
C LYS A 57 9.65 -16.69 4.46
N ASN A 58 9.70 -17.12 5.71
CA ASN A 58 10.94 -17.07 6.49
C ASN A 58 12.02 -17.92 5.78
N SER A 59 13.27 -17.86 6.25
CA SER A 59 14.42 -18.62 5.71
C SER A 59 14.25 -20.16 5.69
N ARG A 60 13.08 -20.68 6.11
CA ARG A 60 12.66 -22.08 6.08
C ARG A 60 11.42 -22.34 5.20
N GLY A 61 10.94 -21.36 4.43
CA GLY A 61 9.91 -21.59 3.39
C GLY A 61 8.46 -21.73 3.88
N ALA A 62 8.16 -21.52 5.17
CA ALA A 62 6.80 -21.67 5.68
C ALA A 62 5.94 -20.42 5.42
N GLN A 63 4.76 -20.63 4.80
CA GLN A 63 3.73 -19.62 4.60
C GLN A 63 2.97 -19.43 5.92
N LEU A 64 3.10 -18.26 6.56
CA LEU A 64 2.21 -17.93 7.69
C LEU A 64 0.77 -17.82 7.14
N LEU A 65 -0.15 -18.58 7.73
CA LEU A 65 -1.61 -18.37 7.62
C LEU A 65 -1.94 -16.95 8.04
#